data_AF-A0A3D1B737-F1
#
_entry.id   AF-A0A3D1B737-F1
#
_cell.length_a   1.000
_cell.length_b   1.000
_cell.length_c   1.000
_cell.angle_alpha   90.00
_cell.angle_beta   90.00
_cell.angle_gamma   90.00
#
_symmetry.space_group_name_H-M   'P 1'
#
loop_
_entity.id
_entity.type
_entity.pdbx_description
1 polymer ?
#
loop_
_entity_poly.entity_id
_entity_poly.type
_entity_poly.pdbx_seq_one_letter_code
_entity_poly.pdbx_strand_id
1 'polypeptide(L)'
;GEFAGQNEMSLAANVLEQPQAEQPAWRGAGAGYQAPRPMPVGNLAEAQGAYREFFSPLAEANAAALPESQGDVPPLGYALAQLKGIYILSENAQGLVLVDMHAAHERIMYERLKTAMASEGLRGQPLLVPESIAVSQREADCAEE
;
A
#
# COMPACT_ATOMS: atom_id res chain seq x y z
N GLY A 1 -10.04 18.00 54.06
CA GLY A 1 -10.99 18.92 53.43
C GLY A 1 -11.69 18.15 52.34
N GLU A 2 -12.96 17.85 52.57
CA GLU A 2 -13.89 17.21 51.65
C GLU A 2 -14.22 18.13 50.45
N PHE A 3 -15.05 17.61 49.52
CA PHE A 3 -15.70 18.18 48.32
C PHE A 3 -15.22 17.46 47.05
N ALA A 4 -15.81 16.32 46.64
CA ALA A 4 -17.18 16.09 46.14
C ALA A 4 -17.50 16.86 44.85
N GLY A 5 -17.90 16.14 43.80
CA GLY A 5 -18.41 16.73 42.55
C GLY A 5 -18.52 15.71 41.41
N GLN A 6 -19.46 14.78 41.52
CA GLN A 6 -19.95 13.96 40.41
C GLN A 6 -20.79 14.82 39.44
N ASN A 7 -20.74 14.49 38.15
CA ASN A 7 -21.83 14.55 37.17
C ASN A 7 -21.37 13.69 35.98
N GLU A 8 -21.81 12.45 35.83
CA GLU A 8 -23.08 12.01 35.21
C GLU A 8 -23.37 12.56 33.80
N MET A 9 -23.85 11.62 32.98
CA MET A 9 -23.89 11.55 31.51
C MET A 9 -24.78 12.61 30.83
N SER A 10 -24.51 12.86 29.54
CA SER A 10 -25.59 13.10 28.57
C SER A 10 -25.13 12.82 27.14
N LEU A 11 -25.58 11.69 26.58
CA LEU A 11 -25.79 11.57 25.14
C LEU A 11 -27.12 12.28 24.84
N ALA A 12 -27.09 13.40 24.13
CA ALA A 12 -28.25 13.89 23.41
C ALA A 12 -27.82 14.76 22.23
N ALA A 13 -28.44 14.46 21.09
CA ALA A 13 -28.29 15.10 19.81
C ALA A 13 -28.78 16.56 19.80
N ASN A 14 -28.07 17.39 19.05
CA ASN A 14 -28.47 18.63 18.38
C ASN A 14 -27.15 19.26 17.88
N VAL A 15 -26.98 19.82 16.69
CA VAL A 15 -27.87 20.29 15.63
C VAL A 15 -26.99 20.41 14.38
N LEU A 16 -27.60 20.27 13.20
CA LEU A 16 -26.97 20.54 11.90
C LEU A 16 -26.44 21.98 11.86
N GLU A 17 -25.13 22.16 11.79
CA GLU A 17 -24.54 23.46 11.47
C GLU A 17 -23.61 23.29 10.25
N GLN A 18 -24.13 23.68 9.10
CA GLN A 18 -23.36 23.79 7.85
C GLN A 18 -22.44 25.02 7.99
N PRO A 19 -21.13 24.93 7.69
CA PRO A 19 -20.34 26.14 7.53
C PRO A 19 -20.80 26.87 6.26
N GLN A 20 -21.53 27.98 6.44
CA GLN A 20 -21.71 28.98 5.40
C GLN A 20 -20.34 29.61 5.10
N ALA A 21 -19.70 29.19 4.02
CA ALA A 21 -18.53 29.88 3.50
C ALA A 21 -18.99 31.14 2.76
N GLU A 22 -18.73 32.30 3.37
CA GLU A 22 -18.84 33.61 2.72
C GLU A 22 -17.96 33.67 1.46
N GLN A 23 -18.55 34.03 0.32
CA GLN A 23 -17.83 34.24 -0.93
C GLN A 23 -17.29 35.68 -0.98
N PRO A 24 -15.98 35.91 -1.20
CA PRO A 24 -15.49 37.24 -1.52
C PRO A 24 -15.86 37.62 -2.95
N ALA A 25 -16.59 38.72 -3.09
CA ALA A 25 -16.98 39.31 -4.36
C ALA A 25 -15.82 40.14 -4.97
N TRP A 26 -15.05 39.53 -5.86
CA TRP A 26 -14.18 40.27 -6.79
C TRP A 26 -14.70 40.08 -8.22
N ARG A 27 -15.30 41.16 -8.76
CA ARG A 27 -15.85 41.21 -10.12
C ARG A 27 -14.79 41.82 -11.04
N GLY A 28 -14.12 40.98 -11.83
CA GLY A 28 -13.17 41.37 -12.88
C GLY A 28 -13.61 40.82 -14.24
N ALA A 29 -13.59 41.68 -15.26
CA ALA A 29 -14.01 41.36 -16.62
C ALA A 29 -12.88 40.69 -17.42
N GLY A 30 -13.21 39.58 -18.11
CA GLY A 30 -12.40 39.02 -19.19
C GLY A 30 -11.94 37.57 -18.96
N ALA A 31 -12.05 36.77 -20.02
CA ALA A 31 -11.63 35.37 -20.18
C ALA A 31 -12.48 34.32 -19.43
N GLY A 32 -13.31 33.61 -20.19
CA GLY A 32 -14.18 32.54 -19.71
C GLY A 32 -13.38 31.32 -19.23
N TYR A 33 -13.20 31.24 -17.91
CA TYR A 33 -12.96 29.97 -17.24
C TYR A 33 -14.30 29.27 -17.06
N GLN A 34 -14.59 28.33 -17.95
CA GLN A 34 -15.70 27.41 -17.77
C GLN A 34 -15.30 26.45 -16.63
N ALA A 35 -16.00 26.53 -15.50
CA ALA A 35 -15.81 25.61 -14.39
C ALA A 35 -15.85 24.15 -14.91
N PRO A 36 -14.98 23.25 -14.42
CA PRO A 36 -14.97 21.87 -14.87
C PRO A 36 -16.37 21.29 -14.67
N ARG A 37 -16.97 20.87 -15.78
CA ARG A 37 -18.27 20.23 -15.80
C ARG A 37 -18.19 19.00 -14.89
N PRO A 38 -19.06 18.83 -13.90
CA PRO A 38 -19.06 17.62 -13.09
C PRO A 38 -19.32 16.44 -14.05
N MET A 39 -18.32 15.56 -14.19
CA MET A 39 -18.49 14.29 -14.88
C MET A 39 -19.61 13.54 -14.18
N PRO A 40 -20.47 12.81 -14.91
CA PRO A 40 -21.45 11.94 -14.28
C PRO A 40 -20.66 10.91 -13.48
N VAL A 41 -20.75 11.02 -12.15
CA VAL A 41 -20.17 10.07 -11.22
C VAL A 41 -20.97 8.78 -11.41
N GLY A 42 -20.55 7.94 -12.36
CA GLY A 42 -21.03 6.57 -12.46
C GLY A 42 -20.84 5.92 -11.10
N ASN A 43 -21.94 5.39 -10.56
CA ASN A 43 -22.15 4.85 -9.22
C ASN A 43 -20.89 4.79 -8.33
N LEU A 44 -20.58 5.91 -7.69
CA LEU A 44 -19.58 5.97 -6.62
C LEU A 44 -19.86 4.92 -5.54
N ALA A 45 -21.13 4.55 -5.35
CA ALA A 45 -21.58 3.49 -4.46
C ALA A 45 -21.14 2.08 -4.89
N GLU A 46 -21.08 1.78 -6.19
CA GLU A 46 -20.58 0.49 -6.70
C GLU A 46 -19.07 0.39 -6.54
N ALA A 47 -18.36 1.48 -6.85
CA ALA A 47 -16.92 1.57 -6.58
C ALA A 47 -16.64 1.39 -5.09
N GLN A 48 -17.33 2.12 -4.21
CA GLN A 48 -17.18 1.98 -2.76
C GLN A 48 -17.55 0.57 -2.24
N GLY A 49 -18.53 -0.09 -2.86
CA GLY A 49 -18.92 -1.46 -2.53
C GLY A 49 -17.82 -2.49 -2.84
N ALA A 50 -17.24 -2.42 -4.04
CA ALA A 50 -16.14 -3.29 -4.45
C ALA A 50 -14.90 -3.09 -3.57
N TYR A 51 -14.59 -1.84 -3.22
CA TYR A 51 -13.51 -1.54 -2.26
C TYR A 51 -13.83 -2.13 -0.88
N ARG A 52 -15.05 -2.00 -0.38
CA ARG A 52 -15.43 -2.52 0.94
C ARG A 52 -15.37 -4.04 1.02
N GLU A 53 -15.72 -4.74 -0.06
CA GLU A 53 -15.63 -6.20 -0.13
C GLU A 53 -14.17 -6.66 -0.16
N PHE A 54 -13.31 -5.97 -0.91
CA PHE A 54 -11.86 -6.25 -0.95
C PHE A 54 -11.16 -6.01 0.39
N PHE A 55 -11.60 -4.99 1.15
CA PHE A 55 -11.08 -4.67 2.49
C PHE A 55 -11.86 -5.34 3.63
N SER A 56 -12.77 -6.27 3.34
CA SER A 56 -13.36 -7.09 4.39
C SER A 56 -12.24 -7.80 5.14
N PRO A 57 -12.19 -7.70 6.49
CA PRO A 57 -11.12 -8.31 7.26
C PRO A 57 -11.05 -9.80 6.92
N LEU A 58 -9.89 -10.23 6.42
CA LEU A 58 -9.59 -11.65 6.25
C LEU A 58 -9.76 -12.30 7.63
N ALA A 59 -10.52 -13.40 7.69
CA ALA A 59 -10.59 -14.22 8.89
C ALA A 59 -9.14 -14.47 9.36
N GLU A 60 -8.87 -14.22 10.64
CA GLU A 60 -7.54 -14.33 11.23
C GLU A 60 -6.90 -15.63 10.72
N ALA A 61 -5.95 -15.50 9.79
CA ALA A 61 -5.16 -16.61 9.37
C ALA A 61 -4.40 -17.02 10.63
N ASN A 62 -4.78 -18.15 11.22
CA ASN A 62 -4.00 -18.81 12.26
C ASN A 62 -2.55 -18.66 11.86
N ALA A 63 -1.79 -17.84 12.61
CA ALA A 63 -0.41 -17.56 12.30
C ALA A 63 0.25 -18.92 12.12
N ALA A 64 0.57 -19.27 10.87
CA ALA A 64 1.17 -20.55 10.58
C ALA A 64 2.43 -20.58 11.44
N ALA A 65 2.45 -21.49 12.42
CA ALA A 65 3.59 -21.63 13.29
C ALA A 65 4.82 -21.70 12.39
N LEU A 66 5.75 -20.75 12.56
CA LEU A 66 7.02 -20.82 11.87
C LEU A 66 7.55 -22.22 12.13
N PRO A 67 7.89 -23.01 11.09
CA PRO A 67 8.36 -24.36 11.30
C PRO A 67 9.50 -24.28 12.32
N GLU A 68 9.37 -24.98 13.44
CA GLU A 68 10.45 -25.07 14.42
C GLU A 68 11.68 -25.55 13.66
N SER A 69 12.65 -24.65 13.44
CA SER A 69 13.87 -25.01 12.74
C SER A 69 14.53 -26.06 13.61
N GLN A 70 14.65 -27.28 13.10
CA GLN A 70 15.30 -28.40 13.78
C GLN A 70 16.78 -28.05 14.01
N GLY A 71 17.08 -27.29 15.07
CA GLY A 71 18.39 -27.04 15.67
C GLY A 71 19.53 -26.51 14.79
N ASP A 72 19.39 -26.50 13.47
CA ASP A 72 20.50 -26.34 12.54
C ASP A 72 20.52 -24.91 11.97
N VAL A 73 21.72 -24.34 11.94
CA VAL A 73 21.92 -22.96 11.51
C VAL A 73 21.60 -22.88 10.00
N PRO A 74 20.78 -21.92 9.53
CA PRO A 74 20.49 -21.77 8.11
C PRO A 74 21.78 -21.70 7.27
N PRO A 75 21.79 -22.16 6.00
CA PRO A 75 23.01 -22.15 5.18
C PRO A 75 23.67 -20.77 5.03
N LEU A 76 22.87 -19.70 4.94
CA LEU A 76 23.36 -18.31 4.93
C LEU A 76 23.49 -17.70 6.32
N GLY A 77 23.09 -18.44 7.35
CA GLY A 77 23.17 -18.02 8.73
C GLY A 77 22.12 -16.99 9.12
N TYR A 78 22.39 -16.30 10.22
CA TYR A 78 21.59 -15.20 10.72
C TYR A 78 22.23 -13.87 10.37
N ALA A 79 21.43 -12.91 9.92
CA ALA A 79 21.92 -11.57 9.60
C ALA A 79 22.36 -10.83 10.88
N LEU A 80 23.58 -10.30 10.87
CA LEU A 80 24.19 -9.56 11.97
C LEU A 80 24.10 -8.05 11.76
N ALA A 81 24.43 -7.58 10.54
CA ALA A 81 24.51 -6.15 10.23
C ALA A 81 24.40 -5.88 8.73
N GLN A 82 24.18 -4.62 8.37
CA GLN A 82 24.30 -4.12 7.01
C GLN A 82 25.52 -3.19 6.90
N LEU A 83 26.34 -3.38 5.86
CA LEU A 83 27.53 -2.58 5.62
C LEU A 83 27.31 -1.63 4.45
N LYS A 84 27.45 -0.33 4.69
CA LYS A 84 27.33 0.76 3.69
C LYS A 84 26.07 0.71 2.83
N GLY A 85 25.00 0.05 3.31
CA GLY A 85 23.75 -0.11 2.56
C GLY A 85 23.79 -1.10 1.39
N ILE A 86 24.92 -1.78 1.16
CA ILE A 86 25.12 -2.61 -0.06
C ILE A 86 25.42 -4.09 0.25
N TYR A 87 25.94 -4.38 1.44
CA TYR A 87 26.21 -5.76 1.89
C TYR A 87 25.42 -6.11 3.14
N ILE A 88 25.01 -7.37 3.23
CA ILE A 88 24.52 -8.00 4.45
C ILE A 88 25.65 -8.86 5.02
N LEU A 89 25.98 -8.65 6.29
CA LEU A 89 26.87 -9.51 7.06
C LEU A 89 26.01 -10.53 7.82
N SER A 90 26.32 -11.82 7.68
CA SER A 90 25.65 -12.89 8.39
C SER A 90 26.66 -13.90 8.97
N GLU A 91 26.21 -14.71 9.93
CA GLU A 91 27.02 -15.76 10.55
C GLU A 91 26.29 -17.11 10.47
N ASN A 92 26.97 -18.11 9.93
CA ASN A 92 26.51 -19.49 9.86
C ASN A 92 27.44 -20.44 10.65
N ALA A 93 27.16 -21.75 10.65
CA ALA A 93 27.98 -22.74 11.36
C ALA A 93 29.45 -22.81 10.89
N GLN A 94 29.77 -22.27 9.71
CA GLN A 94 31.12 -22.23 9.14
C GLN A 94 31.85 -20.90 9.42
N GLY A 95 31.14 -19.86 9.86
CA GLY A 95 31.69 -18.54 10.19
C GLY A 95 30.92 -17.38 9.54
N LEU A 96 31.65 -16.31 9.23
CA LEU A 96 31.08 -15.09 8.65
C LEU A 96 30.87 -15.20 7.14
N VAL A 97 29.71 -14.73 6.69
CA VAL A 97 29.30 -14.67 5.30
C VAL A 97 28.99 -13.21 4.95
N LEU A 98 29.47 -12.76 3.79
CA LEU A 98 29.18 -11.43 3.26
C LEU A 98 28.38 -11.57 1.97
N VAL A 99 27.19 -10.97 1.94
CA VAL A 99 26.25 -11.08 0.82
C VAL A 99 26.08 -9.72 0.14
N ASP A 100 26.27 -9.67 -1.17
CA ASP A 100 25.87 -8.51 -1.99
C ASP A 100 24.34 -8.48 -2.10
N MET A 101 23.72 -7.46 -1.52
CA MET A 101 22.27 -7.34 -1.46
C MET A 101 21.65 -7.16 -2.85
N HIS A 102 22.30 -6.40 -3.74
CA HIS A 102 21.77 -6.14 -5.08
C HIS A 102 21.80 -7.43 -5.90
N ALA A 103 22.96 -8.08 -5.96
CA ALA A 103 23.12 -9.32 -6.72
C ALA A 103 22.23 -10.44 -6.16
N ALA A 104 22.10 -10.56 -4.84
CA ALA A 104 21.22 -11.54 -4.22
C ALA A 104 19.74 -11.25 -4.53
N HIS A 105 19.31 -9.99 -4.43
CA HIS A 105 17.94 -9.59 -4.72
C HIS A 105 17.57 -9.86 -6.19
N GLU A 106 18.43 -9.44 -7.12
CA GLU A 106 18.24 -9.67 -8.55
C GLU A 106 18.20 -11.18 -8.87
N ARG A 107 19.10 -11.97 -8.28
CA ARG A 107 19.14 -13.42 -8.51
C ARG A 107 17.87 -14.12 -8.01
N ILE A 108 17.41 -13.77 -6.81
CA ILE A 108 16.17 -14.33 -6.23
C ILE A 108 14.96 -13.92 -7.07
N MET A 109 14.88 -12.64 -7.45
CA MET A 109 13.79 -12.12 -8.27
C MET A 109 13.75 -12.80 -9.64
N TYR A 110 14.90 -12.90 -10.32
CA TYR A 110 15.02 -13.52 -11.62
C TYR A 110 14.57 -14.97 -11.62
N GLU A 111 15.06 -15.78 -10.67
CA GLU A 111 14.69 -17.20 -10.61
C GLU A 111 13.20 -17.37 -10.28
N ARG A 112 12.64 -16.54 -9.38
CA ARG A 112 11.19 -16.55 -9.10
C ARG A 112 10.36 -16.22 -10.35
N LEU A 113 10.72 -15.16 -11.07
CA LEU A 113 10.03 -14.75 -12.29
C LEU A 113 10.16 -15.79 -13.39
N LYS A 114 11.36 -16.35 -13.58
CA LYS A 114 11.62 -17.42 -14.54
C LYS A 114 10.79 -18.66 -14.25
N THR A 115 10.74 -19.10 -12.99
CA THR A 115 9.91 -20.24 -12.57
C THR A 115 8.43 -19.95 -12.77
N ALA A 116 7.96 -18.76 -12.38
CA ALA A 116 6.56 -18.36 -12.53
C ALA A 116 6.15 -18.33 -14.02
N MET A 117 6.99 -17.75 -14.88
CA MET A 117 6.77 -17.69 -16.33
C MET A 117 6.74 -19.07 -16.99
N ALA A 118 7.53 -20.04 -16.49
CA ALA A 118 7.50 -21.43 -16.96
C ALA A 118 6.31 -22.24 -16.42
N SER A 119 5.60 -21.74 -15.41
CA SER A 119 4.45 -22.38 -14.77
C SER A 119 3.11 -21.82 -15.31
N GLU A 120 2.09 -21.65 -14.46
CA GLU A 120 0.74 -21.15 -14.81
C GLU A 120 0.69 -19.68 -15.27
N GLY A 121 1.84 -19.00 -15.40
CA GLY A 121 1.94 -17.59 -15.74
C GLY A 121 2.16 -16.67 -14.53
N LEU A 122 2.44 -15.39 -14.81
CA LEU A 122 2.69 -14.38 -13.77
C LEU A 122 1.37 -13.90 -13.16
N ARG A 123 1.22 -14.04 -11.83
CA ARG A 123 0.07 -13.50 -11.11
C ARG A 123 0.33 -12.04 -10.71
N GLY A 124 -0.49 -11.13 -11.21
CA GLY A 124 -0.45 -9.71 -10.84
C GLY A 124 -1.22 -9.43 -9.55
N GLN A 125 -0.76 -8.45 -8.78
CA GLN A 125 -1.52 -7.87 -7.67
C GLN A 125 -2.15 -6.56 -8.16
N PRO A 126 -3.50 -6.45 -8.20
CA PRO A 126 -4.14 -5.17 -8.50
C PRO A 126 -3.78 -4.15 -7.41
N LEU A 127 -3.51 -2.92 -7.83
CA LEU A 127 -3.19 -1.83 -6.91
C LEU A 127 -4.42 -1.42 -6.11
N LEU A 128 -4.22 -1.06 -4.83
CA LEU A 128 -5.29 -0.56 -3.97
C LEU A 128 -5.89 0.74 -4.52
N VAL A 129 -5.03 1.58 -5.08
CA VAL A 129 -5.42 2.82 -5.77
C VAL A 129 -4.77 2.75 -7.15
N PRO A 130 -5.55 2.83 -8.24
CA PRO A 130 -4.99 2.88 -9.59
C PRO A 130 -4.07 4.10 -9.74
N GLU A 131 -2.86 3.87 -10.24
CA GLU A 131 -1.89 4.92 -10.51
C GLU A 131 -2.01 5.40 -11.97
N SER A 132 -2.17 6.72 -12.15
CA SER A 132 -2.21 7.34 -13.48
C SER A 132 -0.80 7.71 -13.92
N ILE A 133 -0.32 7.11 -15.01
CA ILE A 133 1.00 7.38 -15.58
C ILE A 133 0.89 8.15 -16.89
N ALA A 134 1.75 9.15 -17.08
CA ALA A 134 1.88 9.84 -18.35
C ALA A 134 2.75 9.00 -19.29
N VAL A 135 2.21 8.64 -20.45
CA VAL A 135 2.89 7.84 -21.47
C VAL A 135 2.97 8.61 -22.78
N SER A 136 4.02 8.35 -23.55
CA SER A 136 4.13 8.80 -24.93
C SER A 136 3.22 8.00 -25.85
N GLN A 137 2.94 8.52 -27.05
CA GLN A 137 2.14 7.82 -28.05
C GLN A 137 2.70 6.42 -28.35
N ARG A 138 4.03 6.30 -28.46
CA ARG A 138 4.69 5.02 -28.75
C ARG A 138 4.51 3.97 -27.66
N GLU A 139 4.50 4.40 -26.39
CA GLU A 139 4.29 3.50 -25.26
C GLU A 139 2.82 3.07 -25.16
N ALA A 140 1.89 3.97 -25.49
CA ALA A 140 0.46 3.65 -25.57
C ALA A 140 0.19 2.62 -26.68
N ASP A 141 0.70 2.87 -27.89
CA ASP A 141 0.52 1.96 -29.03
C ASP A 141 1.06 0.54 -28.70
N CYS A 142 2.22 0.45 -28.03
CA CYS A 142 2.83 -0.83 -27.62
C CYS A 142 2.02 -1.59 -26.57
N ALA A 143 1.21 -0.92 -25.75
CA ALA A 143 0.40 -1.55 -24.70
C ALA A 143 -0.96 -2.07 -25.19
N GLU A 144 -1.40 -1.59 -26.36
CA GLU A 144 -2.66 -2.02 -26.99
C GLU A 144 -2.50 -3.29 -27.87
N GLU A 145 -1.27 -3.62 -28.27
CA GLU A 145 -0.90 -4.85 -28.98
C GLU A 145 -0.87 -6.10 -28.09
#